data_AF-A0A154IKN6-F1
#
_entry.id   AF-A0A154IKN6-F1
#
_cell.length_a   1.000
_cell.length_b   1.000
_cell.length_c   1.000
_cell.angle_alpha   90.00
_cell.angle_beta   90.00
_cell.angle_gamma   90.00
#
_symmetry.space_group_name_H-M   'P 1'
#
loop_
_entity.id
_entity.type
_entity.pdbx_description
1 polymer ?
#
loop_
_entity_poly.entity_id
_entity_poly.type
_entity_poly.pdbx_seq_one_letter_code
_entity_poly.pdbx_strand_id
1 'polypeptide(L)'
;MFRFALHALIVLILTLLTQIGGIAYLVMLAASHAWGLRRFLAKLAIFLLCYAGATFAASFAAPIFGRVPLSCIASAADRLVVRSPIYCLLNRNYVTPDVRDLAKALAAHMDKEFPGTITIALDANFPFVNGFPLLPHLSHADGKKLDFAYYYKDVDGAFLNGATRSPIGYFAFEQPVPGDELPCEGRNDWLTTRWNFDALQPLFPAYRIEEQRTSAAIGWLTSEGVARFGLQKIFIEPHLKSALGITDSHVRFQGCRAARHDDHIHIQVE
;
A
#
# COMPACT_ATOMS: atom_id res chain seq x y z
N MET A 1 -11.13 24.90 -26.69
CA MET A 1 -11.85 24.26 -25.56
C MET A 1 -11.42 22.82 -25.34
N PHE A 2 -11.54 21.91 -26.31
CA PHE A 2 -11.18 20.48 -26.15
C PHE A 2 -9.73 20.23 -25.67
N ARG A 3 -8.73 20.90 -26.27
CA ARG A 3 -7.32 20.76 -25.85
C ARG A 3 -7.06 21.20 -24.41
N PHE A 4 -7.72 22.27 -23.98
CA PHE A 4 -7.59 22.77 -22.60
C PHE A 4 -8.21 21.78 -21.61
N ALA A 5 -9.41 21.27 -21.92
CA ALA A 5 -10.06 20.25 -21.10
C ALA A 5 -9.21 18.97 -20.97
N LEU A 6 -8.57 18.53 -22.06
CA LEU A 6 -7.66 17.39 -22.04
C LEU A 6 -6.45 17.62 -21.13
N HIS A 7 -5.79 18.78 -21.23
CA HIS A 7 -4.66 19.09 -20.34
C HIS A 7 -5.08 19.19 -18.88
N ALA A 8 -6.24 19.80 -18.60
CA ALA A 8 -6.79 19.87 -17.24
C ALA A 8 -7.09 18.48 -16.68
N LEU A 9 -7.65 17.58 -17.49
CA LEU A 9 -7.89 16.18 -17.11
C LEU A 9 -6.58 15.44 -16.81
N ILE A 10 -5.55 15.61 -17.64
CA ILE A 10 -4.23 14.98 -17.42
C ILE A 10 -3.61 15.50 -16.12
N VAL A 11 -3.66 16.80 -15.87
CA VAL A 11 -3.17 17.39 -14.61
C VAL A 11 -3.91 16.80 -13.42
N LEU A 12 -5.24 16.72 -13.48
CA LEU A 12 -6.05 16.15 -12.41
C LEU A 12 -5.67 14.68 -12.14
N ILE A 13 -5.63 13.85 -13.18
CA ILE A 13 -5.31 12.42 -13.05
C ILE A 13 -3.90 12.24 -12.47
N LEU A 14 -2.90 12.94 -13.01
CA LEU A 14 -1.52 12.82 -12.51
C LEU A 14 -1.41 13.30 -11.06
N THR A 15 -2.10 14.37 -10.69
CA THR A 15 -2.16 14.83 -9.29
C THR A 15 -2.83 13.80 -8.39
N LEU A 16 -3.98 13.24 -8.77
CA LEU A 16 -4.67 12.23 -7.95
C LEU A 16 -3.85 10.93 -7.79
N LEU A 17 -3.12 10.52 -8.83
CA LEU A 17 -2.33 9.28 -8.79
C LEU A 17 -0.99 9.43 -8.07
N THR A 18 -0.41 10.64 -8.03
CA THR A 18 1.00 10.82 -7.60
C THR A 18 1.23 11.99 -6.65
N GLN A 19 0.19 12.77 -6.35
CA GLN A 19 0.21 14.08 -5.69
C GLN A 19 0.98 15.19 -6.43
N ILE A 20 2.10 14.89 -7.08
CA ILE A 20 3.03 15.88 -7.68
C ILE A 20 3.02 15.91 -9.21
N GLY A 21 2.48 14.87 -9.86
CA GLY A 21 2.60 14.67 -11.30
C GLY A 21 1.91 15.74 -12.14
N GLY A 22 0.81 16.33 -11.66
CA GLY A 22 0.17 17.45 -12.34
C GLY A 22 1.06 18.69 -12.42
N ILE A 23 1.83 18.98 -11.35
CA ILE A 23 2.81 20.08 -11.35
C ILE A 23 3.93 19.79 -12.36
N ALA A 24 4.49 18.58 -12.34
CA ALA A 24 5.52 18.17 -13.30
C ALA A 24 5.02 18.30 -14.76
N TYR A 25 3.76 17.96 -15.00
CA TYR A 25 3.13 18.10 -16.31
C TYR A 25 2.97 19.57 -16.74
N LEU A 26 2.53 20.45 -15.83
CA LEU A 26 2.41 21.88 -16.11
C LEU A 26 3.77 22.53 -16.42
N VAL A 27 4.81 22.16 -15.67
CA VAL A 27 6.19 22.60 -15.94
C VAL A 27 6.65 22.13 -17.33
N MET A 28 6.37 20.88 -17.70
CA MET A 28 6.66 20.38 -19.04
C MET A 28 5.93 21.17 -20.14
N LEU A 29 4.65 21.52 -19.94
CA LEU A 29 3.91 22.34 -20.91
C LEU A 29 4.54 23.73 -21.07
N ALA A 30 4.89 24.38 -19.96
CA ALA A 30 5.55 25.68 -19.97
C ALA A 30 6.91 25.64 -20.67
N ALA A 31 7.76 24.67 -20.32
CA ALA A 31 9.08 24.48 -20.94
C ALA A 31 8.98 24.16 -22.44
N SER A 32 8.05 23.28 -22.81
CA SER A 32 7.81 22.92 -24.21
C SER A 32 7.34 24.12 -25.04
N HIS A 33 6.54 25.01 -24.44
CA HIS A 33 6.11 26.24 -25.09
C HIS A 33 7.27 27.23 -25.25
N ALA A 34 8.03 27.47 -24.19
CA ALA A 34 9.17 28.39 -24.17
C ALA A 34 10.27 28.00 -25.18
N TRP A 35 10.53 26.70 -25.35
CA TRP A 35 11.55 26.18 -26.26
C TRP A 35 11.02 25.80 -27.65
N GLY A 36 9.74 26.04 -27.94
CA GLY A 36 9.15 25.73 -29.26
C GLY A 36 9.11 24.24 -29.62
N LEU A 37 9.15 23.35 -28.62
CA LEU A 37 9.19 21.89 -28.83
C LEU A 37 7.84 21.37 -29.34
N ARG A 38 7.86 20.77 -30.53
CA ARG A 38 6.66 20.17 -31.15
C ARG A 38 6.62 18.64 -31.05
N ARG A 39 7.78 17.98 -30.97
CA ARG A 39 7.89 16.51 -31.00
C ARG A 39 7.43 15.89 -29.69
N PHE A 40 6.54 14.91 -29.76
CA PHE A 40 5.99 14.21 -28.58
C PHE A 40 7.09 13.60 -27.70
N LEU A 41 8.06 12.89 -28.29
CA LEU A 41 9.15 12.26 -27.53
C LEU A 41 9.98 13.26 -26.74
N ALA A 42 10.19 14.47 -27.25
CA ALA A 42 10.93 15.51 -26.54
C ALA A 42 10.13 16.04 -25.34
N LYS A 43 8.80 16.21 -25.50
CA LYS A 43 7.91 16.59 -24.38
C LYS A 43 7.86 15.49 -23.31
N LEU A 44 7.77 14.23 -23.73
CA LEU A 44 7.78 13.09 -22.82
C LEU A 44 9.10 13.03 -22.04
N ALA A 45 10.24 13.22 -22.71
CA ALA A 45 11.55 13.28 -22.05
C ALA A 45 11.61 14.40 -21.00
N ILE A 46 11.14 15.61 -21.33
CA ILE A 46 11.06 16.72 -20.35
C ILE A 46 10.14 16.38 -19.19
N PHE A 47 8.96 15.80 -19.45
CA PHE A 47 8.05 15.39 -18.39
C PHE A 47 8.71 14.39 -17.44
N LEU A 48 9.35 13.36 -17.97
CA LEU A 48 10.02 12.34 -17.16
C LEU A 48 11.16 12.94 -16.33
N LEU A 49 11.94 13.86 -16.90
CA LEU A 49 13.00 14.57 -16.16
C LEU A 49 12.41 15.45 -15.05
N CYS A 50 11.37 16.23 -15.35
CA CYS A 50 10.67 17.06 -14.35
C CYS A 50 10.05 16.21 -13.25
N TYR A 51 9.43 15.07 -13.59
CA TYR A 51 8.80 14.18 -12.64
C TYR A 51 9.82 13.46 -11.74
N ALA A 52 10.94 12.99 -12.32
CA ALA A 52 12.04 12.41 -11.56
C ALA A 52 12.66 13.44 -10.61
N GLY A 53 12.90 14.67 -11.09
CA GLY A 53 13.39 15.78 -10.26
C GLY A 53 12.41 16.15 -9.13
N ALA A 54 11.10 16.19 -9.42
CA ALA A 54 10.07 16.45 -8.42
C ALA A 54 9.96 15.32 -7.39
N THR A 55 10.05 14.06 -7.82
CA THR A 55 10.06 12.88 -6.92
C THR A 55 11.29 12.89 -6.01
N PHE A 56 12.46 13.20 -6.58
CA PHE A 56 13.69 13.37 -5.81
C PHE A 56 13.55 14.51 -4.79
N ALA A 57 13.11 15.70 -5.22
CA ALA A 57 12.88 16.83 -4.31
C ALA A 57 11.85 16.50 -3.22
N ALA A 58 10.81 15.73 -3.55
CA ALA A 58 9.79 15.34 -2.59
C ALA A 58 10.34 14.47 -1.47
N SER A 59 11.29 13.57 -1.73
CA SER A 59 11.88 12.72 -0.69
C SER A 59 12.65 13.52 0.38
N PHE A 60 13.26 14.65 0.01
CA PHE A 60 13.93 15.56 0.95
C PHE A 60 12.98 16.56 1.61
N ALA A 61 11.90 16.94 0.93
CA ALA A 61 10.93 17.90 1.46
C ALA A 61 9.89 17.24 2.39
N ALA A 62 9.57 15.96 2.19
CA ALA A 62 8.57 15.22 2.95
C ALA A 62 8.74 15.30 4.48
N PRO A 63 9.97 15.29 5.07
CA PRO A 63 10.16 15.44 6.51
C PRO A 63 9.57 16.73 7.10
N ILE A 64 9.53 17.82 6.33
CA ILE A 64 8.90 19.10 6.74
C ILE A 64 7.39 18.91 6.99
N PHE A 65 6.78 17.96 6.28
CA PHE A 65 5.37 17.61 6.39
C PHE A 65 5.13 16.42 7.33
N GLY A 66 6.13 16.02 8.13
CA GLY A 66 6.04 14.88 9.05
C GLY A 66 6.02 13.53 8.32
N ARG A 67 6.64 13.46 7.14
CA ARG A 67 6.69 12.25 6.30
C ARG A 67 8.11 11.79 6.05
N VAL A 68 8.29 10.49 6.00
CA VAL A 68 9.54 9.83 5.59
C VAL A 68 9.22 8.72 4.60
N PRO A 69 10.02 8.56 3.52
CA PRO A 69 9.81 7.46 2.59
C PRO A 69 10.27 6.13 3.18
N LEU A 70 9.50 5.07 2.94
CA LEU A 70 10.00 3.69 3.02
C LEU A 70 10.97 3.43 1.87
N SER A 71 11.98 2.59 2.10
CA SER A 71 13.00 2.31 1.08
C SER A 71 12.38 1.59 -0.12
N CYS A 72 12.61 2.15 -1.30
CA CYS A 72 12.22 1.59 -2.59
C CYS A 72 13.26 0.63 -3.16
N ILE A 73 14.45 0.62 -2.56
CA ILE A 73 15.56 -0.22 -2.96
C ILE A 73 15.76 -1.22 -1.83
N ALA A 74 15.52 -2.48 -2.13
CA ALA A 74 15.82 -3.58 -1.22
C ALA A 74 17.26 -4.06 -1.48
N SER A 75 18.07 -4.06 -0.44
CA SER A 75 19.34 -4.80 -0.38
C SER A 75 19.10 -6.21 0.14
N ALA A 76 20.07 -7.10 -0.05
CA ALA A 76 19.99 -8.47 0.48
C ALA A 76 19.89 -8.53 2.02
N ALA A 77 20.27 -7.45 2.72
CA ALA A 77 20.18 -7.34 4.16
C ALA A 77 18.84 -6.77 4.65
N ASP A 78 18.03 -6.20 3.76
CA ASP A 78 16.77 -5.58 4.15
C ASP A 78 15.70 -6.63 4.43
N ARG A 79 15.11 -6.53 5.62
CA ARG A 79 13.99 -7.39 6.06
C ARG A 79 12.63 -6.73 5.88
N LEU A 80 12.60 -5.44 5.61
CA LEU A 80 11.40 -4.69 5.24
C LEU A 80 11.56 -4.20 3.80
N VAL A 81 10.67 -4.62 2.91
CA VAL A 81 10.70 -4.22 1.50
C VAL A 81 9.36 -3.66 1.06
N VAL A 82 9.37 -2.62 0.22
CA VAL A 82 8.16 -2.18 -0.48
C VAL A 82 7.93 -3.12 -1.67
N ARG A 83 6.74 -3.71 -1.76
CA ARG A 83 6.46 -4.81 -2.70
C ARG A 83 6.77 -4.49 -4.16
N SER A 84 6.27 -3.34 -4.60
CA SER A 84 6.25 -2.98 -6.01
C SER A 84 6.88 -1.61 -6.20
N PRO A 85 7.79 -1.44 -7.18
CA PRO A 85 8.33 -0.14 -7.55
C PRO A 85 7.24 0.87 -7.92
N ILE A 86 6.01 0.42 -8.23
CA ILE A 86 4.89 1.30 -8.55
C ILE A 86 4.53 2.22 -7.38
N TYR A 87 4.63 1.77 -6.12
CA TYR A 87 4.35 2.63 -4.97
C TYR A 87 5.33 3.79 -4.91
N CYS A 88 6.60 3.51 -5.19
CA CYS A 88 7.63 4.53 -5.24
C CYS A 88 7.49 5.46 -6.44
N LEU A 89 7.22 4.89 -7.62
CA LEU A 89 6.98 5.67 -8.84
C LEU A 89 5.79 6.62 -8.67
N LEU A 90 4.75 6.20 -7.94
CA LEU A 90 3.56 7.00 -7.66
C LEU A 90 3.70 7.84 -6.37
N ASN A 91 4.85 7.87 -5.70
CA ASN A 91 5.06 8.59 -4.45
C ASN A 91 4.07 8.18 -3.33
N ARG A 92 3.71 6.89 -3.26
CA ARG A 92 2.77 6.31 -2.28
C ARG A 92 3.45 5.53 -1.15
N ASN A 93 4.76 5.70 -0.98
CA ASN A 93 5.59 4.98 -0.01
C ASN A 93 5.95 5.82 1.24
N TYR A 94 5.21 6.89 1.52
CA TYR A 94 5.53 7.80 2.62
C TYR A 94 4.70 7.48 3.88
N VAL A 95 5.34 7.54 5.04
CA VAL A 95 4.72 7.28 6.35
C VAL A 95 5.22 8.29 7.38
N THR A 96 4.63 8.34 8.57
CA THR A 96 5.25 9.03 9.71
C THR A 96 6.49 8.26 10.20
N PRO A 97 7.42 8.93 10.92
CA PRO A 97 8.55 8.24 11.55
C PRO A 97 8.13 7.05 12.42
N ASP A 98 7.05 7.19 13.19
CA ASP A 98 6.57 6.13 14.10
C ASP A 98 6.12 4.88 13.34
N VAL A 99 5.39 5.03 12.23
CA VAL A 99 4.99 3.91 11.37
C VAL A 99 6.20 3.25 10.73
N ARG A 100 7.18 4.03 10.27
CA ARG A 100 8.43 3.48 9.71
C ARG A 100 9.16 2.64 10.76
N ASP A 101 9.25 3.15 11.98
CA ASP A 101 10.01 2.50 13.05
C ASP A 101 9.29 1.25 13.56
N LEU A 102 7.95 1.27 13.64
CA LEU A 102 7.11 0.09 13.84
C LEU A 102 7.35 -0.95 12.76
N ALA A 103 7.29 -0.57 11.48
CA ALA A 103 7.45 -1.50 10.36
C ALA A 103 8.84 -2.16 10.35
N LYS A 104 9.89 -1.39 10.67
CA LYS A 104 11.25 -1.94 10.81
C LYS A 104 11.38 -2.88 12.00
N ALA A 105 10.76 -2.54 13.13
CA ALA A 105 10.78 -3.37 14.32
C ALA A 105 10.01 -4.70 14.11
N LEU A 106 8.86 -4.66 13.44
CA LEU A 106 8.13 -5.86 13.02
C LEU A 106 9.02 -6.73 12.12
N ALA A 107 9.64 -6.15 11.09
CA ALA A 107 10.50 -6.90 10.18
C ALA A 107 11.70 -7.56 10.87
N ALA A 108 12.35 -6.83 11.79
CA ALA A 108 13.44 -7.37 12.59
C ALA A 108 12.98 -8.49 13.53
N HIS A 109 11.78 -8.36 14.11
CA HIS A 109 11.19 -9.40 14.95
C HIS A 109 10.88 -10.66 14.14
N MET A 110 10.26 -10.51 12.96
CA MET A 110 9.90 -11.64 12.11
C MET A 110 11.13 -12.36 11.57
N ASP A 111 12.20 -11.66 11.22
CA ASP A 111 13.48 -12.30 10.86
C ASP A 111 14.11 -13.04 12.06
N LYS A 112 13.96 -12.51 13.28
CA LYS A 112 14.49 -13.16 14.48
C LYS A 112 13.72 -14.44 14.86
N GLU A 113 12.39 -14.39 14.82
CA GLU A 113 11.54 -15.54 15.13
C GLU A 113 11.56 -16.58 14.01
N PHE A 114 11.60 -16.11 12.77
CA PHE A 114 11.60 -16.92 11.57
C PHE A 114 12.78 -16.52 10.65
N PRO A 115 13.98 -17.08 10.86
CA PRO A 115 15.20 -16.70 10.16
C PRO A 115 15.04 -16.57 8.65
N GLY A 116 15.43 -15.40 8.13
CA GLY A 116 15.40 -15.05 6.71
C GLY A 116 14.08 -14.41 6.25
N THR A 117 13.06 -14.31 7.10
CA THR A 117 11.73 -13.80 6.72
C THR A 117 11.79 -12.33 6.30
N ILE A 118 11.18 -12.03 5.16
CA ILE A 118 11.01 -10.68 4.62
C ILE A 118 9.57 -10.23 4.88
N THR A 119 9.43 -9.12 5.59
CA THR A 119 8.17 -8.39 5.73
C THR A 119 7.98 -7.46 4.55
N ILE A 120 6.81 -7.54 3.92
CA ILE A 120 6.50 -6.78 2.70
C ILE A 120 5.51 -5.67 3.03
N ALA A 121 5.94 -4.42 2.88
CA ALA A 121 5.08 -3.24 2.89
C ALA A 121 4.43 -3.03 1.51
N LEU A 122 3.18 -2.59 1.53
CA LEU A 122 2.39 -2.27 0.34
C LEU A 122 2.18 -0.75 0.26
N ASP A 123 0.93 -0.31 0.16
CA ASP A 123 0.56 1.08 0.01
C ASP A 123 0.63 1.82 1.36
N ALA A 124 1.13 3.05 1.33
CA ALA A 124 1.30 3.90 2.49
C ALA A 124 0.59 5.24 2.24
N ASN A 125 1.33 6.34 2.10
CA ASN A 125 0.79 7.67 1.88
C ASN A 125 1.58 8.45 0.82
N PHE A 126 1.03 9.60 0.44
CA PHE A 126 1.73 10.64 -0.30
C PHE A 126 2.66 11.50 0.59
N PRO A 127 3.65 12.20 -0.01
CA PRO A 127 4.68 12.93 0.73
C PRO A 127 4.20 14.20 1.45
N PHE A 128 3.09 14.81 1.02
CA PHE A 128 2.67 16.13 1.49
C PHE A 128 1.21 16.13 1.95
N VAL A 129 0.88 17.10 2.82
CA VAL A 129 -0.49 17.53 3.21
C VAL A 129 -1.43 16.41 3.66
N ASN A 130 -1.92 16.52 4.90
CA ASN A 130 -2.96 15.61 5.38
C ASN A 130 -4.29 15.80 4.61
N GLY A 131 -5.03 14.71 4.39
CA GLY A 131 -6.36 14.75 3.76
C GLY A 131 -6.36 14.59 2.24
N PHE A 132 -5.18 14.46 1.60
CA PHE A 132 -5.15 14.18 0.16
C PHE A 132 -5.70 12.76 -0.12
N PRO A 133 -6.68 12.61 -1.04
CA PRO A 133 -7.33 11.32 -1.25
C PRO A 133 -6.37 10.34 -1.93
N LEU A 134 -6.28 9.13 -1.39
CA LEU A 134 -5.47 8.04 -1.93
C LEU A 134 -6.41 6.89 -2.32
N LEU A 135 -6.69 6.74 -3.61
CA LEU A 135 -7.60 5.70 -4.11
C LEU A 135 -6.84 4.37 -4.34
N PRO A 136 -7.37 3.23 -3.87
CA PRO A 136 -8.64 3.05 -3.15
C PRO A 136 -8.54 3.21 -1.62
N HIS A 137 -7.35 3.29 -1.04
CA HIS A 137 -7.13 3.35 0.43
C HIS A 137 -7.38 4.74 1.03
N LEU A 138 -8.63 5.20 0.99
CA LEU A 138 -9.02 6.55 1.38
C LEU A 138 -8.64 6.94 2.82
N SER A 139 -8.47 5.98 3.73
CA SER A 139 -8.05 6.24 5.10
C SER A 139 -6.59 6.67 5.20
N HIS A 140 -5.75 6.34 4.21
CA HIS A 140 -4.32 6.67 4.16
C HIS A 140 -4.13 8.13 3.74
N ALA A 141 -4.58 9.05 4.59
CA ALA A 141 -4.56 10.49 4.32
C ALA A 141 -3.60 11.26 5.24
N ASP A 142 -2.96 10.59 6.20
CA ASP A 142 -2.19 11.21 7.30
C ASP A 142 -0.85 10.54 7.60
N GLY A 143 -0.39 9.59 6.79
CA GLY A 143 0.88 8.86 6.94
C GLY A 143 0.92 7.92 8.15
N LYS A 144 -0.16 7.80 8.91
CA LYS A 144 -0.25 6.98 10.13
C LYS A 144 -0.74 5.56 9.85
N LYS A 145 -0.79 5.18 8.58
CA LYS A 145 -1.33 3.90 8.10
C LYS A 145 -0.37 3.27 7.11
N LEU A 146 -0.29 1.95 7.17
CA LEU A 146 0.54 1.14 6.31
C LEU A 146 -0.12 -0.21 6.13
N ASP A 147 -0.08 -0.70 4.90
CA ASP A 147 -0.51 -2.06 4.59
C ASP A 147 0.71 -2.97 4.49
N PHE A 148 0.60 -4.17 5.08
CA PHE A 148 1.55 -5.26 4.89
C PHE A 148 0.90 -6.37 4.09
N ALA A 149 1.67 -7.04 3.23
CA ALA A 149 1.20 -8.30 2.68
C ALA A 149 1.10 -9.35 3.80
N TYR A 150 0.18 -10.29 3.65
CA TYR A 150 0.25 -11.55 4.41
C TYR A 150 1.54 -12.31 4.07
N TYR A 151 1.94 -13.20 4.98
CA TYR A 151 2.96 -14.21 4.65
C TYR A 151 2.27 -15.32 3.86
N TYR A 152 2.92 -15.82 2.82
CA TYR A 152 2.33 -16.82 1.93
C TYR A 152 3.13 -18.12 1.92
N LYS A 153 2.43 -19.21 1.65
CA LYS A 153 2.97 -20.53 1.32
C LYS A 153 2.40 -21.01 -0.01
N ASP A 154 3.12 -21.92 -0.66
CA ASP A 154 2.64 -22.58 -1.87
C ASP A 154 1.63 -23.70 -1.55
N VAL A 155 1.22 -24.42 -2.60
CA VAL A 155 0.25 -25.51 -2.51
C VAL A 155 0.77 -26.73 -1.73
N ASP A 156 2.09 -26.88 -1.66
CA ASP A 156 2.77 -27.95 -0.91
C ASP A 156 3.03 -27.55 0.54
N GLY A 157 2.69 -26.30 0.90
CA GLY A 157 2.86 -25.73 2.23
C GLY A 157 4.23 -25.11 2.49
N ALA A 158 5.09 -25.00 1.47
CA ALA A 158 6.40 -24.37 1.63
C ALA A 158 6.28 -22.84 1.67
N PHE A 159 7.00 -22.22 2.61
CA PHE A 159 7.00 -20.77 2.79
C PHE A 159 7.58 -20.03 1.58
N LEU A 160 6.85 -19.03 1.09
CA LEU A 160 7.22 -18.19 -0.04
C LEU A 160 7.73 -16.84 0.45
N ASN A 161 9.04 -16.79 0.73
CA ASN A 161 9.66 -15.59 1.26
C ASN A 161 9.66 -14.43 0.25
N GLY A 162 9.25 -13.23 0.68
CA GLY A 162 9.22 -12.05 -0.19
C GLY A 162 8.16 -12.09 -1.30
N ALA A 163 7.23 -13.05 -1.26
CA ALA A 163 6.17 -13.20 -2.25
C ALA A 163 4.87 -12.51 -1.84
N THR A 164 4.07 -12.15 -2.85
CA THR A 164 2.66 -11.77 -2.69
C THR A 164 1.85 -12.50 -3.73
N ARG A 165 0.55 -12.66 -3.46
CA ARG A 165 -0.35 -13.38 -4.37
C ARG A 165 -0.70 -12.61 -5.65
N SER A 166 -0.52 -11.28 -5.68
CA SER A 166 -0.65 -10.47 -6.89
C SER A 166 0.59 -9.58 -7.11
N PRO A 167 0.83 -9.06 -8.34
CA PRO A 167 2.02 -8.26 -8.64
C PRO A 167 2.19 -7.00 -7.78
N ILE A 168 1.08 -6.42 -7.31
CA ILE A 168 1.07 -5.23 -6.46
C ILE A 168 0.74 -5.55 -5.00
N GLY A 169 0.32 -6.77 -4.67
CA GLY A 169 -0.07 -7.16 -3.31
C GLY A 169 -1.53 -6.87 -2.94
N TYR A 170 -2.36 -6.48 -3.92
CA TYR A 170 -3.80 -6.28 -3.75
C TYR A 170 -4.62 -7.08 -4.78
N PHE A 171 -5.92 -7.21 -4.53
CA PHE A 171 -6.96 -7.79 -5.38
C PHE A 171 -6.92 -9.32 -5.55
N ALA A 172 -5.96 -9.99 -4.93
CA ALA A 172 -5.91 -11.46 -4.84
C ALA A 172 -6.36 -11.88 -3.44
N PHE A 173 -7.67 -12.07 -3.28
CA PHE A 173 -8.32 -12.20 -1.99
C PHE A 173 -8.26 -13.65 -1.47
N GLU A 174 -7.99 -13.79 -0.19
CA GLU A 174 -8.14 -15.04 0.56
C GLU A 174 -9.62 -15.33 0.74
N GLN A 175 -10.10 -16.32 -0.01
CA GLN A 175 -11.52 -16.64 -0.07
C GLN A 175 -11.97 -17.37 1.21
N PRO A 176 -13.14 -17.03 1.74
CA PRO A 176 -13.73 -17.71 2.89
C PRO A 176 -14.08 -19.16 2.56
N VAL A 177 -14.11 -20.01 3.59
CA VAL A 177 -14.61 -21.39 3.51
C VAL A 177 -16.10 -21.46 3.92
N PRO A 178 -16.83 -22.52 3.55
CA PRO A 178 -18.22 -22.68 3.95
C PRO A 178 -18.40 -22.62 5.48
N GLY A 179 -19.28 -21.73 5.94
CA GLY A 179 -19.55 -21.51 7.37
C GLY A 179 -18.82 -20.31 7.98
N ASP A 180 -17.91 -19.67 7.24
CA ASP A 180 -17.25 -18.44 7.70
C ASP A 180 -18.22 -17.26 7.84
N GLU A 181 -17.89 -16.35 8.75
CA GLU A 181 -18.63 -15.11 8.92
C GLU A 181 -18.38 -14.16 7.74
N LEU A 182 -19.46 -13.79 7.03
CA LEU A 182 -19.43 -12.89 5.88
C LEU A 182 -20.36 -11.69 6.08
N PRO A 183 -19.95 -10.66 6.86
CA PRO A 183 -20.86 -9.58 7.26
C PRO A 183 -21.41 -8.73 6.11
N CYS A 184 -20.80 -8.83 4.92
CA CYS A 184 -21.16 -8.07 3.74
C CYS A 184 -21.83 -8.90 2.65
N GLU A 185 -22.09 -10.18 2.90
CA GLU A 185 -22.78 -11.04 1.94
C GLU A 185 -24.16 -10.47 1.58
N GLY A 186 -24.54 -10.57 0.30
CA GLY A 186 -25.81 -10.05 -0.20
C GLY A 186 -25.87 -8.53 -0.41
N ARG A 187 -24.81 -7.79 -0.11
CA ARG A 187 -24.75 -6.34 -0.41
C ARG A 187 -24.41 -6.07 -1.87
N ASN A 188 -25.08 -5.07 -2.47
CA ASN A 188 -24.91 -4.65 -3.86
C ASN A 188 -24.58 -3.14 -3.97
N ASP A 189 -23.76 -2.62 -3.05
CA ASP A 189 -23.42 -1.20 -3.02
C ASP A 189 -22.50 -0.82 -4.20
N TRP A 190 -23.00 0.00 -5.14
CA TRP A 190 -22.27 0.36 -6.36
C TRP A 190 -21.22 1.47 -6.17
N LEU A 191 -21.36 2.32 -5.14
CA LEU A 191 -20.42 3.39 -4.78
C LEU A 191 -19.54 2.99 -3.60
N THR A 192 -18.76 1.92 -3.75
CA THR A 192 -17.78 1.49 -2.75
C THR A 192 -16.45 1.10 -3.39
N THR A 193 -15.42 0.98 -2.55
CA THR A 193 -14.13 0.41 -2.92
C THR A 193 -14.03 -1.08 -2.57
N ARG A 194 -15.15 -1.72 -2.18
CA ARG A 194 -15.19 -3.14 -1.78
C ARG A 194 -15.44 -4.04 -2.99
N TRP A 195 -14.47 -4.10 -3.88
CA TRP A 195 -14.57 -4.91 -5.10
C TRP A 195 -14.24 -6.37 -4.80
N ASN A 196 -15.00 -7.30 -5.37
CA ASN A 196 -14.77 -8.75 -5.17
C ASN A 196 -13.84 -9.35 -6.24
N PHE A 197 -13.84 -8.81 -7.46
CA PHE A 197 -13.03 -9.31 -8.58
C PHE A 197 -13.02 -10.84 -8.72
N ASP A 198 -14.15 -11.50 -8.47
CA ASP A 198 -14.26 -12.96 -8.43
C ASP A 198 -13.79 -13.61 -9.73
N ALA A 199 -14.12 -13.00 -10.88
CA ALA A 199 -13.70 -13.46 -12.20
C ALA A 199 -12.18 -13.39 -12.43
N LEU A 200 -11.43 -12.57 -11.65
CA LEU A 200 -9.98 -12.46 -11.75
C LEU A 200 -9.26 -13.41 -10.78
N GLN A 201 -9.93 -13.91 -9.75
CA GLN A 201 -9.30 -14.74 -8.71
C GLN A 201 -8.59 -15.98 -9.27
N PRO A 202 -9.12 -16.70 -10.29
CA PRO A 202 -8.44 -17.84 -10.90
C PRO A 202 -7.14 -17.50 -11.66
N LEU A 203 -6.88 -16.22 -11.96
CA LEU A 203 -5.67 -15.79 -12.67
C LEU A 203 -4.46 -15.66 -11.75
N PHE A 204 -4.68 -15.57 -10.43
CA PHE A 204 -3.61 -15.46 -9.44
C PHE A 204 -3.09 -16.84 -9.04
N PRO A 205 -1.82 -16.97 -8.64
CA PRO A 205 -1.28 -18.20 -8.09
C PRO A 205 -2.11 -18.68 -6.90
N ALA A 206 -2.20 -20.02 -6.75
CA ALA A 206 -2.92 -20.70 -5.68
C ALA A 206 -2.15 -20.70 -4.35
N TYR A 207 -1.53 -19.57 -4.02
CA TYR A 207 -0.88 -19.37 -2.72
C TYR A 207 -1.94 -19.29 -1.62
N ARG A 208 -1.52 -19.65 -0.40
CA ARG A 208 -2.32 -19.55 0.81
C ARG A 208 -1.56 -18.77 1.86
N ILE A 209 -2.27 -18.18 2.82
CA ILE A 209 -1.62 -17.59 3.99
C ILE A 209 -0.75 -18.66 4.68
N GLU A 210 0.47 -18.29 5.03
CA GLU A 210 1.30 -19.01 5.99
C GLU A 210 0.87 -18.54 7.38
N GLU A 211 0.10 -19.39 8.05
CA GLU A 211 -0.65 -19.05 9.26
C GLU A 211 0.30 -18.77 10.43
N GLN A 212 1.43 -19.48 10.53
CA GLN A 212 2.34 -19.33 11.66
C GLN A 212 2.98 -17.94 11.69
N ARG A 213 3.59 -17.50 10.57
CA ARG A 213 4.16 -16.13 10.48
C ARG A 213 3.11 -15.05 10.53
N THR A 214 1.95 -15.27 9.90
CA THR A 214 0.89 -14.26 9.89
C THR A 214 0.33 -14.04 11.28
N SER A 215 0.03 -15.10 12.03
CA SER A 215 -0.43 -14.99 13.41
C SER A 215 0.66 -14.43 14.34
N ALA A 216 1.93 -14.81 14.15
CA ALA A 216 3.04 -14.24 14.92
C ALA A 216 3.21 -12.73 14.66
N ALA A 217 3.16 -12.29 13.41
CA ALA A 217 3.24 -10.87 13.05
C ALA A 217 2.09 -10.06 13.67
N ILE A 218 0.85 -10.58 13.60
CA ILE A 218 -0.30 -9.92 14.21
C ILE A 218 -0.18 -9.93 15.74
N GLY A 219 0.25 -11.03 16.36
CA GLY A 219 0.48 -11.11 17.80
C GLY A 219 1.54 -10.11 18.29
N TRP A 220 2.63 -9.93 17.53
CA TRP A 220 3.63 -8.90 17.81
C TRP A 220 3.05 -7.49 17.68
N LEU A 221 2.27 -7.23 16.63
CA LEU A 221 1.61 -5.94 16.42
C LEU A 221 0.65 -5.61 17.58
N THR A 222 -0.17 -6.56 18.01
CA THR A 222 -1.14 -6.34 19.11
C THR A 222 -0.50 -6.27 20.49
N SER A 223 0.77 -6.67 20.63
CA SER A 223 1.54 -6.56 21.87
C SER A 223 2.53 -5.41 21.80
N GLU A 224 3.73 -5.65 21.27
CA GLU A 224 4.82 -4.68 21.16
C GLU A 224 4.43 -3.47 20.29
N GLY A 225 3.69 -3.69 19.21
CA GLY A 225 3.18 -2.60 18.35
C GLY A 225 2.30 -1.62 19.12
N VAL A 226 1.38 -2.13 19.94
CA VAL A 226 0.52 -1.31 20.81
C VAL A 226 1.34 -0.66 21.92
N ALA A 227 2.14 -1.45 22.65
CA ALA A 227 2.83 -1.00 23.84
C ALA A 227 3.94 0.05 23.57
N ARG A 228 4.58 0.00 22.40
CA ARG A 228 5.77 0.80 22.10
C ARG A 228 5.62 1.76 20.94
N PHE A 229 4.69 1.50 20.02
CA PHE A 229 4.58 2.26 18.78
C PHE A 229 3.20 2.92 18.60
N GLY A 230 2.34 2.88 19.63
CA GLY A 230 1.03 3.54 19.58
C GLY A 230 0.10 2.95 18.52
N LEU A 231 0.25 1.67 18.18
CA LEU A 231 -0.68 0.97 17.29
C LEU A 231 -2.09 0.98 17.90
N GLN A 232 -3.08 1.44 17.13
CA GLN A 232 -4.46 1.56 17.58
C GLN A 232 -5.40 0.55 16.93
N LYS A 233 -5.15 0.21 15.66
CA LYS A 233 -6.04 -0.64 14.87
C LYS A 233 -5.26 -1.51 13.90
N ILE A 234 -5.78 -2.73 13.73
CA ILE A 234 -5.42 -3.63 12.65
C ILE A 234 -6.73 -4.02 11.95
N PHE A 235 -6.77 -3.96 10.62
CA PHE A 235 -7.90 -4.46 9.85
C PHE A 235 -7.50 -5.70 9.03
N ILE A 236 -8.29 -6.75 9.22
CA ILE A 236 -8.34 -7.99 8.43
C ILE A 236 -9.81 -8.43 8.37
N GLU A 237 -10.17 -9.26 7.39
CA GLU A 237 -11.55 -9.77 7.29
C GLU A 237 -11.89 -10.76 8.43
N PRO A 238 -13.16 -10.84 8.86
CA PRO A 238 -13.58 -11.68 9.99
C PRO A 238 -13.25 -13.16 9.83
N HIS A 239 -13.40 -13.70 8.62
CA HIS A 239 -13.06 -15.10 8.34
C HIS A 239 -11.59 -15.38 8.56
N LEU A 240 -10.70 -14.46 8.18
CA LEU A 240 -9.26 -14.57 8.45
C LEU A 240 -8.95 -14.43 9.93
N LYS A 241 -9.61 -13.50 10.63
CA LYS A 241 -9.47 -13.35 12.09
C LYS A 241 -9.79 -14.66 12.81
N SER A 242 -10.89 -15.31 12.41
CA SER A 242 -11.31 -16.62 12.94
C SER A 242 -10.32 -17.73 12.59
N ALA A 243 -9.95 -17.86 11.31
CA ALA A 243 -9.04 -18.89 10.82
C ALA A 243 -7.65 -18.82 11.47
N LEU A 244 -7.16 -17.62 11.77
CA LEU A 244 -5.87 -17.39 12.44
C LEU A 244 -5.95 -17.46 13.97
N GLY A 245 -7.14 -17.67 14.55
CA GLY A 245 -7.34 -17.77 16.00
C GLY A 245 -7.13 -16.46 16.76
N ILE A 246 -7.33 -15.31 16.12
CA ILE A 246 -7.01 -14.00 16.69
C ILE A 246 -8.20 -13.47 17.49
N THR A 247 -8.00 -13.19 18.78
CA THR A 247 -9.05 -12.68 19.68
C THR A 247 -8.85 -11.24 20.13
N ASP A 248 -7.70 -10.63 19.80
CA ASP A 248 -7.37 -9.28 20.25
C ASP A 248 -8.36 -8.22 19.74
N SER A 249 -8.66 -7.25 20.60
CA SER A 249 -9.64 -6.19 20.33
C SER A 249 -9.13 -5.08 19.41
N HIS A 250 -7.82 -4.97 19.17
CA HIS A 250 -7.24 -4.05 18.19
C HIS A 250 -7.44 -4.56 16.75
N VAL A 251 -7.64 -5.87 16.58
CA VAL A 251 -7.92 -6.50 15.29
C VAL A 251 -9.43 -6.47 15.02
N ARG A 252 -9.84 -5.67 14.03
CA ARG A 252 -11.25 -5.32 13.83
C ARG A 252 -11.64 -5.44 12.36
N PHE A 253 -12.94 -5.55 12.12
CA PHE A 253 -13.52 -5.42 10.80
C PHE A 253 -13.72 -3.94 10.44
N GLN A 254 -13.28 -3.56 9.23
CA GLN A 254 -13.33 -2.19 8.71
C GLN A 254 -14.74 -1.72 8.25
N GLY A 255 -15.69 -2.66 8.12
CA GLY A 255 -17.03 -2.38 7.61
C GLY A 255 -17.20 -2.59 6.11
N CYS A 256 -18.44 -2.72 5.66
CA CYS A 256 -18.77 -3.16 4.29
C CYS A 256 -18.62 -2.10 3.18
N ARG A 257 -18.24 -0.86 3.51
CA ARG A 257 -18.07 0.22 2.53
C ARG A 257 -16.61 0.55 2.22
N ALA A 258 -15.67 -0.02 2.98
CA ALA A 258 -14.24 0.09 2.74
C ALA A 258 -13.74 -1.10 1.89
N ALA A 259 -12.54 -0.96 1.32
CA ALA A 259 -11.87 -2.05 0.62
C ALA A 259 -11.77 -3.30 1.52
N ARG A 260 -11.74 -4.49 0.89
CA ARG A 260 -11.54 -5.74 1.62
C ARG A 260 -10.11 -5.80 2.16
N HIS A 261 -9.91 -6.49 3.28
CA HIS A 261 -8.60 -6.70 3.91
C HIS A 261 -8.29 -8.20 4.01
N ASP A 262 -8.68 -8.95 2.99
CA ASP A 262 -8.36 -10.37 2.81
C ASP A 262 -7.27 -10.61 1.76
N ASP A 263 -6.57 -9.56 1.35
CA ASP A 263 -5.35 -9.60 0.54
C ASP A 263 -4.14 -8.93 1.24
N HIS A 264 -4.38 -8.17 2.32
CA HIS A 264 -3.36 -7.50 3.13
C HIS A 264 -3.79 -7.30 4.59
N ILE A 265 -2.82 -6.97 5.44
CA ILE A 265 -2.99 -6.51 6.83
C ILE A 265 -2.87 -5.00 6.83
N HIS A 266 -3.91 -4.27 7.22
CA HIS A 266 -3.84 -2.83 7.41
C HIS A 266 -3.54 -2.48 8.86
N ILE A 267 -2.61 -1.55 9.10
CA ILE A 267 -2.31 -1.02 10.43
C ILE A 267 -2.55 0.48 10.52
N GLN A 268 -2.91 0.95 11.72
CA GLN A 268 -3.00 2.37 12.05
C GLN A 268 -2.35 2.66 13.41
N VAL A 269 -1.50 3.68 13.47
CA VAL A 269 -0.96 4.26 14.72
C VAL A 269 -1.67 5.58 15.09
N GLU A 270 -1.40 6.07 16.30
CA GLU A 270 -1.96 7.32 16.86
C GLU A 270 -1.69 8.58 16.04
#